data_AF-A0AAJ1S8B0-F1
#
_entry.id   AF-A0AAJ1S8B0-F1
#
_cell.length_a   1.000
_cell.length_b   1.000
_cell.length_c   1.000
_cell.angle_alpha   90.00
_cell.angle_beta   90.00
_cell.angle_gamma   90.00
#
_symmetry.space_group_name_H-M   'P 1'
#
loop_
_entity.id
_entity.type
_entity.pdbx_description
1 polymer ?
#
loop_
_entity_poly.entity_id
_entity_poly.type
_entity_poly.pdbx_seq_one_letter_code
_entity_poly.pdbx_strand_id
1 'polypeptide(L)'
;MNGTYRYTDENGNAGTWTIANACTAGCLAYVTTSPGHGFTAPLLDGVYVTTREVPDGVRCPLYFVGDTALGGGTYSVVVHQWWNPRTLTGAVDYLDTPAPCGVSNLHDTFSLTPIV
;
A
#
# COMPACT_ATOMS: atom_id res chain seq x y z
N MET A 1 -17.75 -3.20 -3.35
CA MET A 1 -17.01 -3.86 -2.26
C MET A 1 -17.04 -2.89 -1.11
N ASN A 2 -17.88 -3.13 -0.12
CA ASN A 2 -17.89 -2.34 1.11
C ASN A 2 -17.60 -3.30 2.25
N GLY A 3 -16.72 -2.91 3.18
CA GLY A 3 -16.40 -3.75 4.32
C GLY A 3 -14.97 -3.57 4.80
N THR A 4 -14.58 -4.43 5.73
CA THR A 4 -13.25 -4.46 6.31
C THR A 4 -12.51 -5.71 5.82
N TYR A 5 -11.25 -5.53 5.45
CA TYR A 5 -10.41 -6.55 4.82
C TYR A 5 -9.07 -6.60 5.53
N ARG A 6 -8.54 -7.81 5.72
CA ARG A 6 -7.15 -8.05 6.06
C ARG A 6 -6.33 -7.92 4.79
N TYR A 7 -5.44 -6.94 4.76
CA TYR A 7 -4.38 -6.82 3.78
C TYR A 7 -3.23 -7.76 4.15
N THR A 8 -2.69 -8.49 3.19
CA THR A 8 -1.44 -9.27 3.34
C THR A 8 -0.63 -9.18 2.06
N ASP A 9 0.63 -8.75 2.14
CA ASP A 9 1.57 -8.71 1.01
C ASP A 9 2.40 -9.99 0.86
N GLU A 10 3.21 -10.07 -0.20
CA GLU A 10 4.02 -11.27 -0.51
C GLU A 10 5.11 -11.55 0.53
N ASN A 11 5.50 -10.51 1.27
CA ASN A 11 6.50 -10.55 2.33
C ASN A 11 5.89 -10.92 3.70
N GLY A 12 4.58 -11.12 3.76
CA GLY A 12 3.85 -11.48 4.97
C GLY A 12 3.52 -10.31 5.88
N ASN A 13 3.77 -9.05 5.47
CA ASN A 13 3.27 -7.90 6.20
C ASN A 13 1.76 -7.85 6.07
N ALA A 14 1.10 -7.41 7.14
CA ALA A 14 -0.34 -7.38 7.20
C ALA A 14 -0.87 -6.06 7.77
N GLY A 15 -2.08 -5.71 7.34
CA GLY A 15 -2.80 -4.54 7.82
C GLY A 15 -4.31 -4.73 7.69
N THR A 16 -5.05 -3.70 8.06
CA THR A 16 -6.52 -3.69 7.94
C THR A 16 -6.93 -2.56 7.02
N TRP A 17 -7.74 -2.87 6.02
CA TRP A 17 -8.32 -1.90 5.11
C TRP A 17 -9.83 -1.86 5.32
N THR A 18 -10.39 -0.68 5.56
CA THR A 18 -11.83 -0.46 5.47
C THR A 18 -12.12 0.25 4.16
N ILE A 19 -12.96 -0.36 3.33
CA ILE A 19 -13.28 0.11 1.99
C ILE A 19 -14.76 0.50 1.94
N ALA A 20 -15.02 1.70 1.45
CA ALA A 20 -16.36 2.18 1.10
C ALA A 20 -16.38 2.62 -0.36
N ASN A 21 -17.36 2.17 -1.14
CA ASN A 21 -17.48 2.49 -2.55
C ASN A 21 -18.63 3.45 -2.82
N ALA A 22 -18.42 4.39 -3.73
CA ALA A 22 -19.48 5.22 -4.30
C ALA A 22 -19.43 5.14 -5.83
N CYS A 23 -20.55 4.77 -6.46
CA CYS A 23 -20.68 4.65 -7.91
C CYS A 23 -21.77 5.60 -8.41
N THR A 24 -21.37 6.77 -8.89
CA THR A 24 -22.30 7.77 -9.46
C THR A 24 -22.12 7.83 -10.98
N ALA A 25 -21.18 8.64 -11.48
CA ALA A 25 -20.75 8.68 -12.89
C ALA A 25 -19.52 7.79 -13.16
N GLY A 26 -18.92 7.27 -12.10
CA GLY A 26 -17.81 6.32 -12.06
C GLY A 26 -17.74 5.74 -10.65
N CYS A 27 -17.06 4.61 -10.47
CA CYS A 27 -16.88 4.01 -9.14
C CYS A 27 -15.58 4.48 -8.51
N LEU A 28 -15.66 4.98 -7.28
CA LEU A 28 -14.50 5.27 -6.44
C LEU A 28 -14.53 4.36 -5.22
N ALA A 29 -13.36 3.87 -4.81
CA ALA A 29 -13.14 3.24 -3.52
C ALA A 29 -12.45 4.24 -2.58
N TYR A 30 -13.05 4.48 -1.42
CA TYR A 30 -12.45 5.19 -0.31
C TYR A 30 -11.89 4.16 0.66
N VAL A 31 -10.56 4.13 0.80
CA VAL A 31 -9.83 3.15 1.60
C VAL A 31 -9.27 3.83 2.83
N THR A 32 -9.56 3.29 4.01
CA THR A 32 -8.94 3.68 5.27
C THR A 32 -8.00 2.56 5.72
N THR A 33 -6.73 2.86 5.97
CA THR A 33 -5.71 1.87 6.36
C THR A 33 -5.37 1.94 7.85
N SER A 34 -5.56 3.10 8.46
CA SER A 34 -5.41 3.35 9.90
C SER A 34 -6.06 4.70 10.25
N PRO A 35 -6.27 5.04 11.54
CA PRO A 35 -6.84 6.34 11.91
C PRO A 35 -6.04 7.51 11.33
N GLY A 36 -6.69 8.36 10.53
CA GLY A 36 -6.03 9.50 9.88
C GLY A 36 -5.29 9.16 8.58
N HIS A 37 -5.24 7.88 8.16
CA HIS A 37 -4.60 7.46 6.93
C HIS A 37 -5.58 6.74 6.01
N GLY A 38 -5.57 7.14 4.74
CA GLY A 38 -6.42 6.57 3.72
C GLY A 38 -6.12 7.15 2.36
N PHE A 39 -6.81 6.63 1.36
CA PHE A 39 -6.66 7.08 -0.02
C PHE A 39 -7.94 6.80 -0.80
N THR A 40 -8.01 7.36 -2.01
CA THR A 40 -9.09 7.10 -2.95
C THR A 40 -8.51 6.45 -4.20
N ALA A 41 -9.24 5.48 -4.75
CA ALA A 41 -8.89 4.82 -6.00
C ALA A 41 -10.11 4.79 -6.94
N PRO A 42 -10.04 5.36 -8.14
CA PRO A 42 -11.03 5.12 -9.17
C PRO A 42 -11.00 3.69 -9.70
N LEU A 43 -12.16 3.19 -10.10
CA LEU A 43 -12.32 1.96 -10.86
C LEU A 43 -12.13 2.26 -12.35
N LEU A 44 -11.10 1.68 -12.94
CA LEU A 44 -10.76 1.79 -14.36
C LEU A 44 -10.62 0.37 -14.92
N ASP A 45 -11.35 0.07 -16.00
CA ASP A 45 -11.33 -1.24 -16.68
C ASP A 45 -11.50 -2.45 -15.74
N GLY A 46 -12.32 -2.29 -14.70
CA GLY A 46 -12.63 -3.35 -13.73
C GLY A 46 -11.62 -3.51 -12.59
N VAL A 47 -10.62 -2.63 -12.49
CA VAL A 47 -9.57 -2.62 -11.48
C VAL A 47 -9.56 -1.27 -10.76
N TYR A 48 -9.42 -1.25 -9.44
CA TYR A 48 -9.20 0.00 -8.72
C TYR A 48 -7.74 0.37 -8.85
N VAL A 49 -7.45 1.63 -9.20
CA VAL A 49 -6.09 2.10 -9.49
C VAL A 49 -5.84 3.43 -8.78
N THR A 50 -4.65 3.63 -8.24
CA THR A 50 -4.24 4.91 -7.65
C THR A 50 -2.72 5.08 -7.70
N THR A 51 -2.25 6.32 -7.83
CA THR A 51 -0.85 6.67 -7.59
C THR A 51 -0.82 7.60 -6.39
N ARG A 52 -0.04 7.24 -5.36
CA ARG A 52 0.00 8.01 -4.12
C ARG A 52 1.36 7.95 -3.44
N GLU A 53 1.59 8.92 -2.55
CA GLU A 53 2.67 8.85 -1.57
C GLU A 53 2.21 8.03 -0.35
N VAL A 54 3.09 7.16 0.14
CA VAL A 54 2.92 6.38 1.36
C VAL A 54 4.00 6.83 2.35
N PRO A 55 3.66 7.61 3.39
CA PRO A 55 4.63 8.24 4.29
C PRO A 55 5.63 7.28 4.96
N ASP A 56 5.19 6.06 5.29
CA ASP A 56 6.00 5.04 5.97
C ASP A 56 6.16 3.76 5.12
N GLY A 57 6.27 3.91 3.79
CA GLY A 57 6.24 2.75 2.90
C GLY A 57 7.56 1.98 2.77
N VAL A 58 8.69 2.54 3.25
CA VAL A 58 9.97 1.82 3.33
C VAL A 58 10.59 2.03 4.71
N ARG A 59 11.10 0.95 5.29
CA ARG A 59 11.87 0.97 6.53
C ARG A 59 13.32 0.60 6.25
N CYS A 60 14.22 1.55 6.47
CA CYS A 60 15.64 1.26 6.34
C CYS A 60 16.17 0.57 7.61
N PRO A 61 16.95 -0.51 7.47
CA PRO A 61 17.64 -1.12 8.60
C PRO A 61 18.65 -0.14 9.22
N LEU A 62 18.84 -0.27 10.53
CA LEU A 62 19.85 0.44 11.29
C LEU A 62 21.09 -0.46 11.38
N TYR A 63 22.24 0.06 10.96
CA TYR A 63 23.52 -0.63 11.03
C TYR A 63 24.46 0.06 12.01
N PHE A 64 25.37 -0.69 12.61
CA PHE A 64 26.42 -0.16 13.47
C PHE A 64 27.79 -0.50 12.90
N VAL A 65 28.67 0.50 12.82
CA VAL A 65 30.10 0.34 12.52
C VAL A 65 30.87 0.86 13.73
N GLY A 66 31.35 -0.06 14.57
CA GLY A 66 31.79 0.30 15.93
C GLY A 66 30.63 0.90 16.72
N ASP A 67 30.85 2.06 17.33
CA ASP A 67 29.82 2.81 18.06
C ASP A 67 29.00 3.76 17.18
N THR A 68 29.24 3.79 15.86
CA THR A 68 28.54 4.70 14.93
C THR A 68 27.32 4.03 14.34
N ALA A 69 26.15 4.63 14.54
CA ALA A 69 24.90 4.21 13.91
C ALA A 69 24.77 4.82 12.49
N LEU A 70 24.44 3.99 11.51
CA LEU A 70 24.24 4.36 10.11
C LEU A 70 22.87 3.87 9.63
N GLY A 71 22.16 4.72 8.88
CA GLY A 71 20.83 4.40 8.35
C GLY A 71 19.73 4.46 9.40
N GLY A 72 18.76 3.55 9.31
CA GLY A 72 17.55 3.57 10.14
C GLY A 72 16.47 4.55 9.67
N GLY A 73 15.26 4.34 10.18
CA GLY A 73 14.08 5.20 9.94
C GLY A 73 13.06 4.62 8.96
N THR A 74 11.92 5.31 8.88
CA THR A 74 10.90 5.13 7.83
C THR A 74 10.96 6.29 6.85
N TYR A 75 10.71 5.99 5.59
CA TYR A 75 10.79 6.94 4.48
C TYR A 75 9.52 6.82 3.64
N SER A 76 9.08 7.96 3.09
CA SER A 76 7.95 7.96 2.17
C SER A 76 8.33 7.32 0.85
N VAL A 77 7.35 6.78 0.14
CA VAL A 77 7.52 6.26 -1.22
C VAL A 77 6.35 6.67 -2.08
N VAL A 78 6.61 6.88 -3.36
CA VAL A 78 5.54 7.06 -4.35
C VAL A 78 5.27 5.71 -5.00
N VAL A 79 4.02 5.27 -4.93
CA VAL A 79 3.60 3.98 -5.47
C VAL A 79 2.47 4.12 -6.46
N HIS A 80 2.47 3.26 -7.47
CA HIS A 80 1.30 2.94 -8.27
C HIS A 80 0.68 1.66 -7.71
N GLN A 81 -0.57 1.71 -7.25
CA GLN A 81 -1.24 0.57 -6.65
C GLN A 81 -2.54 0.25 -7.39
N TRP A 82 -2.81 -1.04 -7.57
CA TRP A 82 -4.05 -1.49 -8.16
C TRP A 82 -4.56 -2.81 -7.57
N TRP A 83 -5.86 -3.04 -7.64
CA TRP A 83 -6.46 -4.32 -7.24
C TRP A 83 -7.77 -4.63 -7.95
N ASN A 84 -8.04 -5.92 -8.15
CA ASN A 84 -9.28 -6.39 -8.73
C ASN A 84 -10.31 -6.69 -7.61
N PRO A 85 -11.47 -6.03 -7.60
CA PRO A 85 -12.47 -6.19 -6.55
C PRO A 85 -13.23 -7.53 -6.58
N ARG A 86 -13.01 -8.38 -7.58
CA ARG A 86 -13.58 -9.74 -7.67
C ARG A 86 -12.63 -10.79 -7.11
N THR A 87 -11.35 -10.73 -7.47
CA THR A 87 -10.34 -11.70 -7.00
C THR A 87 -9.75 -11.32 -5.66
N LEU A 88 -9.90 -10.06 -5.25
CA LEU A 88 -9.35 -9.50 -4.02
C LEU A 88 -7.82 -9.55 -3.99
N THR A 89 -7.21 -9.50 -5.16
CA THR A 89 -5.76 -9.48 -5.34
C THR A 89 -5.35 -8.20 -6.04
N GLY A 90 -4.15 -7.73 -5.72
CA GLY A 90 -3.60 -6.50 -6.26
C GLY A 90 -2.09 -6.51 -6.22
N ALA A 91 -1.52 -5.41 -6.68
CA ALA A 91 -0.09 -5.19 -6.66
C ALA A 91 0.24 -3.70 -6.51
N VAL A 92 1.51 -3.46 -6.20
CA VAL A 92 2.09 -2.15 -5.96
C VAL A 92 3.41 -2.10 -6.73
N ASP A 93 3.55 -1.08 -7.59
CA ASP A 93 4.83 -0.69 -8.16
C ASP A 93 5.39 0.50 -7.40
N TYR A 94 6.64 0.42 -6.97
CA TYR A 94 7.39 1.52 -6.36
C TYR A 94 7.98 2.38 -7.49
N LEU A 95 7.50 3.63 -7.58
CA LEU A 95 7.91 4.57 -8.63
C LEU A 95 9.10 5.42 -8.19
N ASP A 96 9.13 5.82 -6.92
CA ASP A 96 10.18 6.68 -6.36
C ASP A 96 10.35 6.45 -4.85
N THR A 97 11.58 6.63 -4.36
CA THR A 97 11.94 6.49 -2.96
C THR A 97 13.16 7.36 -2.59
N PRO A 98 13.05 8.27 -1.61
CA PRO A 98 14.17 8.98 -1.02
C PRO A 98 14.95 8.11 -0.02
N ALA A 99 14.56 6.84 0.18
CA ALA A 99 15.16 5.97 1.19
C ALA A 99 16.63 5.65 0.84
N PRO A 100 17.59 5.93 1.75
CA PRO A 100 19.02 5.73 1.48
C PRO A 100 19.40 4.25 1.36
N CYS A 101 18.58 3.34 1.88
CA CYS A 101 18.77 1.90 1.75
C CYS A 101 18.31 1.33 0.40
N GLY A 102 17.62 2.13 -0.42
CA GLY A 102 16.99 1.68 -1.67
C GLY A 102 15.84 0.69 -1.44
N VAL A 103 15.18 0.31 -2.54
CA VAL A 103 14.13 -0.73 -2.58
C VAL A 103 14.57 -1.77 -3.60
N SER A 104 14.90 -2.98 -3.12
CA SER A 104 15.45 -4.04 -3.97
C SER A 104 14.42 -4.67 -4.90
N ASN A 105 13.16 -4.71 -4.49
CA ASN A 105 12.04 -5.18 -5.28
C ASN A 105 11.04 -4.05 -5.48
N LEU A 106 10.96 -3.52 -6.71
CA LEU A 106 10.05 -2.42 -7.05
C LEU A 106 8.63 -2.88 -7.35
N HIS A 107 8.32 -4.17 -7.20
CA HIS A 107 6.98 -4.72 -7.41
C HIS A 107 6.60 -5.66 -6.27
N ASP A 108 5.48 -5.40 -5.60
CA ASP A 108 4.95 -6.26 -4.54
C ASP A 108 3.49 -6.63 -4.86
N THR A 109 3.10 -7.85 -4.50
CA THR A 109 1.74 -8.36 -4.68
C THR A 109 1.04 -8.50 -3.34
N PHE A 110 -0.27 -8.31 -3.31
CA PHE A 110 -1.05 -8.44 -2.09
C PHE A 110 -2.43 -9.05 -2.31
N SER A 111 -3.01 -9.50 -1.20
CA SER A 111 -4.38 -10.03 -1.13
C SER A 111 -5.19 -9.31 -0.05
N LEU A 112 -6.50 -9.24 -0.28
CA LEU A 112 -7.49 -8.71 0.64
C LEU A 112 -8.43 -9.84 1.06
N THR A 113 -8.42 -10.20 2.33
CA THR A 113 -9.32 -11.22 2.88
C THR A 113 -10.42 -10.54 3.69
N PRO A 114 -11.71 -10.75 3.39
CA PRO A 114 -12.80 -10.17 4.17
C PRO A 114 -12.68 -10.54 5.66
N ILE A 115 -12.81 -9.56 6.55
CA ILE A 115 -12.93 -9.77 8.00
C ILE A 115 -14.43 -9.76 8.30
N VAL A 116 -14.96 -10.91 8.73
CA VAL A 116 -16.37 -11.11 9.11
C VAL A 116 -16.64 -10.48 10.47
#